data_AF-A0A2A5H4V1-F1
#
_entry.id   AF-A0A2A5H4V1-F1
#
_cell.length_a   1.000
_cell.length_b   1.000
_cell.length_c   1.000
_cell.angle_alpha   90.00
_cell.angle_beta   90.00
_cell.angle_gamma   90.00
#
_symmetry.space_group_name_H-M   'P 1'
#
loop_
_entity.id
_entity.type
_entity.pdbx_description
1 polymer ?
#
loop_
_entity_poly.entity_id
_entity_poly.type
_entity_poly.pdbx_seq_one_letter_code
_entity_poly.pdbx_strand_id
1 'polypeptide(L)'
;MNPDEEKQLEEKALSNIEKNGCHILHITEDNDDPSFTYSIGIQKCTGKPDIIVTGLDRDTSHFLINEYNYRIKDGETFEVDKFYEEFLDDVKVTFKEVDKKHYPNYFGWGHWLHKGDDFKVLHLIWPDTNGAWPWEKKASKDYRWHMPPLYTRG
;
A
#
# COMPACT_ATOMS: atom_id res chain seq x y z
N MET A 1 -5.00 6.56 24.15
CA MET A 1 -5.85 5.39 23.93
C MET A 1 -5.79 4.55 25.20
N ASN A 2 -6.93 4.14 25.73
CA ASN A 2 -6.94 3.22 26.86
C ASN A 2 -6.71 1.76 26.37
N PRO A 3 -6.38 0.81 27.26
CA PRO A 3 -6.13 -0.58 26.85
C PRO A 3 -7.33 -1.28 26.19
N ASP A 4 -8.56 -0.90 26.54
CA ASP A 4 -9.77 -1.51 25.97
C ASP A 4 -10.01 -1.05 24.52
N GLU A 5 -9.74 0.21 24.21
CA GLU A 5 -9.79 0.77 22.86
C GLU A 5 -8.75 0.11 21.95
N GLU A 6 -7.51 -0.06 22.44
CA GLU A 6 -6.45 -0.75 21.70
C GLU A 6 -6.87 -2.17 21.33
N LYS A 7 -7.36 -2.92 22.32
CA LYS A 7 -7.85 -4.29 22.12
C LYS A 7 -8.98 -4.37 21.09
N GLN A 8 -9.93 -3.43 21.10
CA GLN A 8 -11.02 -3.41 20.12
C GLN A 8 -10.52 -3.15 18.70
N LEU A 9 -9.50 -2.30 18.53
CA LEU A 9 -8.88 -2.07 17.23
C LEU A 9 -8.15 -3.32 16.73
N GLU A 10 -7.41 -4.01 17.61
CA GLU A 10 -6.74 -5.27 17.29
C GLU A 10 -7.73 -6.36 16.89
N GLU A 11 -8.81 -6.55 17.66
CA GLU A 11 -9.87 -7.51 17.35
C GLU A 11 -10.53 -7.20 16.00
N LYS A 12 -10.77 -5.92 15.71
CA LYS A 12 -11.29 -5.47 14.41
C LYS A 12 -10.32 -5.77 13.27
N ALA A 13 -9.03 -5.52 13.45
CA ALA A 13 -8.01 -5.82 12.45
C ALA A 13 -7.97 -7.32 12.15
N LEU A 14 -7.93 -8.17 13.18
CA LEU A 14 -7.95 -9.62 13.03
C LEU A 14 -9.24 -10.12 12.37
N SER A 15 -10.40 -9.59 12.76
CA SER A 15 -11.69 -9.97 12.15
C SER A 15 -11.75 -9.59 10.66
N ASN A 16 -11.20 -8.44 10.28
CA ASN A 16 -11.13 -8.04 8.88
C ASN A 16 -10.18 -8.94 8.07
N ILE A 17 -9.02 -9.29 8.62
CA ILE A 17 -8.08 -10.22 7.98
C ILE A 17 -8.74 -11.58 7.76
N GLU A 18 -9.42 -12.11 8.78
CA GLU A 18 -10.13 -13.39 8.68
C GLU A 18 -11.21 -13.39 7.58
N LYS A 19 -12.04 -12.34 7.54
CA LYS A 19 -13.18 -12.25 6.61
C LYS A 19 -12.76 -11.88 5.19
N ASN A 20 -11.83 -10.94 5.06
CA ASN A 20 -11.53 -10.28 3.79
C ASN A 20 -10.13 -10.62 3.27
N GLY A 21 -9.30 -11.35 4.02
CA GLY A 21 -7.89 -11.62 3.71
C GLY A 21 -6.93 -10.47 3.99
N CYS A 22 -7.45 -9.29 4.36
CA CYS A 22 -6.63 -8.16 4.81
C CYS A 22 -7.44 -7.20 5.69
N HIS A 23 -6.72 -6.36 6.42
CA HIS A 23 -7.24 -5.14 7.02
C HIS A 23 -6.59 -3.93 6.35
N ILE A 24 -7.39 -2.91 6.03
CA ILE A 24 -6.95 -1.71 5.30
C ILE A 24 -6.99 -0.52 6.26
N LEU A 25 -5.87 0.20 6.32
CA LEU A 25 -5.67 1.38 7.16
C LEU A 25 -5.42 2.59 6.26
N HIS A 26 -6.11 3.70 6.53
CA HIS A 26 -5.93 4.97 5.83
C HIS A 26 -5.42 6.03 6.81
N ILE A 27 -4.32 6.68 6.44
CA ILE A 27 -3.68 7.76 7.18
C ILE A 27 -3.86 9.03 6.35
N THR A 28 -4.44 10.05 6.98
CA THR A 28 -4.65 11.36 6.35
C THR A 28 -3.33 12.09 6.16
N GLU A 29 -3.28 12.94 5.15
CA GLU A 29 -2.16 13.84 4.89
C GLU A 29 -1.81 14.71 6.11
N ASP A 30 -0.51 14.99 6.26
CA ASP A 30 0.00 16.00 7.18
C ASP A 30 1.00 16.94 6.45
N ASN A 31 1.75 17.75 7.21
CA ASN A 31 2.65 18.74 6.62
C ASN A 31 3.87 18.13 5.92
N ASP A 32 4.25 16.91 6.29
CA ASP A 32 5.50 16.28 5.85
C ASP A 32 5.23 15.13 4.87
N ASP A 33 4.10 14.43 5.02
CA ASP A 33 3.74 13.25 4.24
C ASP A 33 2.34 13.37 3.58
N PRO A 34 2.19 12.90 2.32
CA PRO A 34 0.88 12.81 1.68
C PRO A 34 0.02 11.76 2.39
N SER A 35 -1.30 11.82 2.18
CA SER A 35 -2.18 10.73 2.61
C SER A 35 -1.74 9.39 2.01
N PHE A 36 -1.87 8.32 2.79
CA PHE A 36 -1.55 6.98 2.33
C PHE A 36 -2.47 5.93 2.93
N THR A 37 -2.62 4.83 2.20
CA THR A 37 -3.43 3.69 2.62
C THR A 37 -2.62 2.42 2.42
N TYR A 38 -2.65 1.50 3.38
CA TYR A 38 -1.95 0.23 3.24
C TYR A 38 -2.77 -0.94 3.78
N SER A 39 -2.49 -2.13 3.26
CA SER A 39 -3.03 -3.38 3.78
C SER A 39 -2.10 -3.99 4.83
N ILE A 40 -2.70 -4.78 5.73
CA ILE A 40 -2.01 -5.79 6.51
C ILE A 40 -2.74 -7.12 6.36
N GLY A 41 -2.00 -8.22 6.37
CA GLY A 41 -2.55 -9.57 6.45
C GLY A 41 -2.61 -10.31 5.10
N ILE A 42 -2.45 -9.63 3.96
CA ILE A 42 -2.37 -10.31 2.65
C ILE A 42 -1.26 -11.36 2.70
N GLN A 43 -0.09 -11.00 3.25
CA GLN A 43 1.03 -11.93 3.37
C GLN A 43 0.73 -13.09 4.31
N LYS A 44 0.05 -12.85 5.43
CA LYS A 44 -0.33 -13.95 6.34
C LYS A 44 -1.33 -14.92 5.70
N CYS A 45 -2.26 -14.41 4.90
CA CYS A 45 -3.31 -15.21 4.29
C CYS A 45 -2.85 -15.93 3.01
N THR A 46 -1.92 -15.36 2.26
CA THR A 46 -1.62 -15.81 0.88
C THR A 46 -0.13 -16.02 0.61
N GLY A 47 0.76 -15.57 1.51
CA GLY A 47 2.21 -15.54 1.29
C GLY A 47 2.69 -14.44 0.34
N LYS A 48 1.80 -13.60 -0.21
CA LYS A 48 2.13 -12.49 -1.11
C LYS A 48 2.25 -11.16 -0.36
N PRO A 49 3.05 -10.19 -0.83
CA PRO A 49 3.23 -8.91 -0.12
C PRO A 49 1.92 -8.17 0.13
N ASP A 50 1.86 -7.44 1.24
CA ASP A 50 0.89 -6.35 1.42
C ASP A 50 1.23 -5.19 0.47
N ILE A 51 0.33 -4.21 0.30
CA ILE A 51 0.60 -3.03 -0.54
C ILE A 51 0.31 -1.71 0.17
N ILE A 52 0.97 -0.65 -0.29
CA ILE A 52 0.73 0.76 0.05
C ILE A 52 0.37 1.57 -1.20
N VAL A 53 -0.57 2.49 -1.05
CA VAL A 53 -1.03 3.47 -2.04
C VAL A 53 -0.88 4.87 -1.42
N THR A 54 -0.26 5.82 -2.12
CA THR A 54 0.04 7.18 -1.61
C THR A 54 -0.56 8.25 -2.53
N GLY A 55 -1.11 9.32 -1.98
CA GLY A 55 -1.56 10.45 -2.79
C GLY A 55 -2.89 10.26 -3.52
N LEU A 56 -3.72 9.31 -3.06
CA LEU A 56 -5.11 9.16 -3.47
C LEU A 56 -6.02 9.30 -2.26
N ASP A 57 -7.27 9.67 -2.52
CA ASP A 57 -8.30 9.65 -1.50
C ASP A 57 -8.54 8.23 -0.96
N ARG A 58 -9.23 8.18 0.18
CA ARG A 58 -9.50 6.94 0.90
C ARG A 58 -10.24 5.92 0.05
N ASP A 59 -11.29 6.32 -0.67
CA ASP A 59 -12.17 5.39 -1.34
C ASP A 59 -11.45 4.75 -2.54
N THR A 60 -10.75 5.55 -3.34
CA THR A 60 -9.92 5.06 -4.44
C THR A 60 -8.79 4.15 -3.94
N SER A 61 -8.11 4.54 -2.87
CA SER A 61 -7.04 3.72 -2.29
C SER A 61 -7.55 2.38 -1.76
N HIS A 62 -8.69 2.39 -1.08
CA HIS A 62 -9.34 1.17 -0.60
C HIS A 62 -9.77 0.26 -1.75
N PHE A 63 -10.29 0.82 -2.85
CA PHE A 63 -10.63 0.06 -4.04
C PHE A 63 -9.40 -0.66 -4.61
N LEU A 64 -8.31 0.06 -4.85
CA LEU A 64 -7.07 -0.50 -5.40
C LEU A 64 -6.49 -1.64 -4.55
N ILE A 65 -6.53 -1.49 -3.22
CA ILE A 65 -6.06 -2.51 -2.29
C ILE A 65 -6.94 -3.76 -2.31
N ASN A 66 -8.26 -3.57 -2.34
CA ASN A 66 -9.19 -4.69 -2.44
C ASN A 66 -9.05 -5.43 -3.78
N GLU A 67 -8.85 -4.70 -4.89
CA GLU A 67 -8.63 -5.28 -6.21
C GLU A 67 -7.35 -6.11 -6.25
N TYR A 68 -6.24 -5.59 -5.73
CA TYR A 68 -4.98 -6.34 -5.59
C TYR A 68 -5.16 -7.62 -4.77
N ASN A 69 -5.83 -7.52 -3.61
CA ASN A 69 -6.12 -8.66 -2.74
C ASN A 69 -7.03 -9.69 -3.41
N TYR A 70 -8.04 -9.26 -4.16
CA TYR A 70 -8.93 -10.12 -4.94
C TYR A 70 -8.15 -10.90 -6.00
N ARG A 71 -7.35 -10.21 -6.83
CA ARG A 71 -6.55 -10.81 -7.90
C ARG A 71 -5.52 -11.81 -7.37
N ILE A 72 -4.89 -11.52 -6.22
CA ILE A 72 -4.00 -12.49 -5.54
C ILE A 72 -4.76 -13.76 -5.14
N LYS A 73 -5.96 -13.61 -4.58
CA LYS A 73 -6.78 -14.76 -4.17
C LYS A 73 -7.28 -15.58 -5.34
N ASP A 74 -7.45 -14.95 -6.51
CA ASP A 74 -7.77 -15.63 -7.77
C ASP A 74 -6.54 -16.30 -8.42
N GLY A 75 -5.35 -16.14 -7.83
CA GLY A 75 -4.12 -16.84 -8.23
C GLY A 75 -3.15 -16.00 -9.05
N GLU A 76 -3.43 -14.71 -9.27
CA GLU A 76 -2.49 -13.82 -9.95
C GLU A 76 -1.25 -13.54 -9.09
N THR A 77 -0.12 -13.29 -9.75
CA THR A 77 1.12 -12.87 -9.11
C THR A 77 1.62 -11.55 -9.69
N PHE A 78 1.95 -10.63 -8.79
CA PHE A 78 2.51 -9.33 -9.11
C PHE A 78 4.03 -9.32 -8.95
N GLU A 79 4.72 -8.90 -10.01
CA GLU A 79 6.17 -8.79 -10.08
C GLU A 79 6.57 -7.32 -9.97
N VAL A 80 7.65 -7.05 -9.25
CA VAL A 80 8.24 -5.70 -9.16
C VAL A 80 8.64 -5.25 -10.57
N ASP A 81 8.40 -3.97 -10.88
CA ASP A 81 8.74 -3.31 -12.15
C ASP A 81 7.98 -3.77 -13.39
N LYS A 82 7.05 -4.71 -13.24
CA LYS A 82 6.12 -5.09 -14.30
C LYS A 82 4.89 -4.19 -14.28
N PHE A 83 4.42 -3.84 -15.47
CA PHE A 83 3.23 -3.02 -15.65
C PHE A 83 1.97 -3.88 -15.75
N TYR A 84 0.93 -3.43 -15.07
CA TYR A 84 -0.37 -4.07 -14.99
C TYR A 84 -1.47 -3.10 -15.41
N GLU A 85 -2.48 -3.62 -16.10
CA GLU A 85 -3.70 -2.91 -16.48
C GLU A 85 -4.83 -3.29 -15.51
N GLU A 86 -6.00 -2.69 -15.69
CA GLU A 86 -7.24 -3.03 -14.97
C GLU A 86 -7.21 -2.72 -13.45
N PHE A 87 -6.30 -1.85 -13.01
CA PHE A 87 -6.36 -1.23 -11.67
C PHE A 87 -6.98 0.16 -11.71
N LEU A 88 -6.64 0.94 -12.75
CA LEU A 88 -7.14 2.28 -13.02
C LEU A 88 -7.53 2.36 -14.49
N ASP A 89 -8.60 3.08 -14.79
CA ASP A 89 -9.09 3.24 -16.16
C ASP A 89 -8.02 3.93 -17.02
N ASP A 90 -7.76 3.34 -18.20
CA ASP A 90 -6.82 3.83 -19.23
C ASP A 90 -5.37 4.08 -18.75
N VAL A 91 -4.99 3.56 -17.58
CA VAL A 91 -3.67 3.80 -16.98
C VAL A 91 -3.07 2.50 -16.44
N LYS A 92 -1.78 2.30 -16.76
CA LYS A 92 -0.99 1.19 -16.20
C LYS A 92 -0.48 1.54 -14.82
N VAL A 93 -0.43 0.54 -13.95
CA VAL A 93 0.26 0.61 -12.65
C VAL A 93 1.49 -0.27 -12.65
N THR A 94 2.44 0.01 -11.77
CA THR A 94 3.58 -0.88 -11.47
C THR A 94 3.75 -0.99 -9.96
N PHE A 95 4.48 -2.01 -9.53
CA PHE A 95 4.82 -2.22 -8.14
C PHE A 95 6.31 -2.03 -7.88
N LYS A 96 6.66 -1.39 -6.78
CA LYS A 96 8.03 -1.27 -6.26
C LYS A 96 8.10 -1.86 -4.86
N GLU A 97 9.12 -2.66 -4.54
CA GLU A 97 9.31 -3.14 -3.16
C GLU A 97 9.74 -1.99 -2.26
N VAL A 98 9.04 -1.82 -1.13
CA VAL A 98 9.33 -0.76 -0.16
C VAL A 98 10.58 -1.11 0.64
N ASP A 99 11.53 -0.17 0.74
CA ASP A 99 12.74 -0.36 1.52
C ASP A 99 12.39 -0.44 3.02
N LYS A 100 12.99 -1.39 3.74
CA LYS A 100 12.80 -1.60 5.19
C LYS A 100 13.04 -0.36 6.05
N LYS A 101 13.88 0.58 5.58
CA LYS A 101 14.14 1.85 6.27
C LYS A 101 12.89 2.70 6.48
N HIS A 102 11.84 2.50 5.66
CA HIS A 102 10.57 3.21 5.78
C HIS A 102 9.59 2.52 6.75
N TYR A 103 9.80 1.25 7.09
CA TYR A 103 8.82 0.49 7.85
C TYR A 103 8.44 1.08 9.22
N PRO A 104 9.39 1.60 10.02
CA PRO A 104 9.06 2.22 11.30
C PRO A 104 8.10 3.41 11.19
N ASN A 105 8.11 4.12 10.06
CA ASN A 105 7.29 5.31 9.86
C ASN A 105 5.90 4.99 9.31
N TYR A 106 5.77 3.98 8.45
CA TYR A 106 4.51 3.70 7.74
C TYR A 106 3.73 2.48 8.27
N PHE A 107 4.40 1.45 8.78
CA PHE A 107 3.80 0.11 8.95
C PHE A 107 3.75 -0.38 10.40
N GLY A 108 3.38 0.49 11.34
CA GLY A 108 3.23 0.12 12.76
C GLY A 108 2.30 -1.10 12.99
N TRP A 109 1.17 -1.16 12.27
CA TRP A 109 0.26 -2.32 12.33
C TRP A 109 0.84 -3.58 11.68
N GLY A 110 1.66 -3.43 10.64
CA GLY A 110 2.39 -4.55 10.04
C GLY A 110 3.39 -5.14 11.04
N HIS A 111 4.12 -4.29 11.75
CA HIS A 111 5.04 -4.70 12.81
C HIS A 111 4.34 -5.43 13.95
N TRP A 112 3.22 -4.89 14.43
CA TRP A 112 2.38 -5.52 15.44
C TRP A 112 1.93 -6.92 14.98
N LEU A 113 1.39 -7.02 13.76
CA LEU A 113 0.85 -8.27 13.24
C LEU A 113 1.95 -9.33 13.06
N HIS A 114 3.13 -8.96 12.55
CA HIS A 114 4.25 -9.87 12.26
C HIS A 114 5.24 -10.04 13.42
N LYS A 115 5.06 -9.32 14.54
CA LYS A 115 5.99 -9.27 15.69
C LYS A 115 7.42 -8.91 15.27
N GLY A 116 7.57 -8.02 14.29
CA GLY A 116 8.86 -7.68 13.68
C GLY A 116 8.68 -7.10 12.29
N ASP A 117 9.75 -7.02 11.51
CA ASP A 117 9.75 -6.49 10.15
C ASP A 117 9.76 -7.58 9.07
N ASP A 118 9.48 -8.84 9.42
CA ASP A 118 9.47 -9.99 8.50
C ASP A 118 8.18 -10.07 7.66
N PHE A 119 7.95 -9.00 6.89
CA PHE A 119 6.88 -8.89 5.91
C PHE A 119 7.29 -7.98 4.76
N LYS A 120 6.73 -8.20 3.58
CA LYS A 120 6.99 -7.41 2.37
C LYS A 120 5.82 -6.48 2.09
N VAL A 121 6.16 -5.28 1.64
CA VAL A 121 5.18 -4.31 1.14
C VAL A 121 5.59 -3.86 -0.25
N LEU A 122 4.63 -3.81 -1.16
CA LEU A 122 4.78 -3.21 -2.48
C LEU A 122 4.09 -1.84 -2.53
N HIS A 123 4.78 -0.84 -3.06
CA HIS A 123 4.20 0.45 -3.41
C HIS A 123 3.56 0.34 -4.78
N LEU A 124 2.24 0.50 -4.86
CA LEU A 124 1.50 0.59 -6.12
C LEU A 124 1.65 2.02 -6.67
N ILE A 125 2.19 2.13 -7.88
CA ILE A 125 2.55 3.40 -8.52
C ILE A 125 1.87 3.50 -9.88
N TRP A 126 1.28 4.66 -10.18
CA TRP A 126 0.66 5.01 -11.47
C TRP A 126 1.25 6.33 -11.98
N PRO A 127 1.30 6.57 -13.30
CA PRO A 127 1.74 7.85 -13.86
C PRO A 127 0.71 8.97 -13.62
N ASP A 128 1.14 10.22 -13.74
CA ASP A 128 0.23 11.37 -13.74
C ASP A 128 -0.65 11.44 -15.01
N THR A 129 -1.54 12.43 -15.08
CA THR A 129 -2.46 12.63 -16.21
C THR A 129 -1.78 12.95 -17.55
N ASN A 130 -0.48 13.26 -17.55
CA ASN A 130 0.35 13.44 -18.76
C ASN A 130 1.18 12.18 -19.08
N GLY A 131 0.91 11.06 -18.41
CA GLY A 131 1.66 9.82 -18.53
C GLY A 131 3.09 9.93 -18.00
N ALA A 132 3.36 10.83 -17.04
CA ALA A 132 4.67 10.94 -16.41
C ALA A 132 4.77 10.10 -15.13
N TRP A 133 5.81 9.28 -15.05
CA TRP A 133 6.15 8.48 -13.87
C TRP A 133 6.92 9.31 -12.84
N PRO A 134 6.88 8.96 -11.53
CA PRO A 134 7.42 9.83 -10.48
C PRO A 134 8.95 9.96 -10.51
N TRP A 135 9.64 9.04 -11.19
CA TRP A 135 11.08 9.11 -11.44
C TRP A 135 11.46 9.92 -12.69
N GLU A 136 10.50 10.31 -13.53
CA GLU A 136 10.79 11.05 -14.75
C GLU A 136 10.98 12.54 -14.49
N LYS A 137 11.87 13.17 -15.26
CA LYS A 137 12.14 14.62 -15.14
C LYS A 137 10.91 15.48 -15.41
N LYS A 138 10.00 15.00 -16.27
CA LYS A 138 8.76 15.70 -16.67
C LYS A 138 7.66 15.64 -15.60
N ALA A 139 7.74 14.74 -14.62
CA ALA A 139 6.76 14.67 -13.54
C ALA A 139 6.76 15.96 -12.71
N SER A 140 5.58 16.49 -12.37
CA SER A 140 5.49 17.71 -11.57
C SER A 140 6.07 17.50 -10.15
N LYS A 141 6.46 18.60 -9.47
CA LYS A 141 6.93 18.51 -8.08
C LYS A 141 5.83 18.04 -7.13
N ASP A 142 4.62 18.52 -7.36
CA ASP A 142 3.42 18.19 -6.59
C ASP A 142 3.10 16.70 -6.66
N TYR A 143 3.07 16.13 -7.87
CA TYR A 143 2.85 14.69 -8.05
C TYR A 143 3.97 13.84 -7.43
N ARG A 144 5.24 14.29 -7.54
CA ARG A 144 6.37 13.61 -6.87
C ARG A 144 6.31 13.67 -5.35
N TRP A 145 5.69 14.69 -4.77
CA TRP A 145 5.47 14.79 -3.33
C TRP A 145 4.39 13.78 -2.87
N HIS A 146 3.30 13.66 -3.63
CA HIS A 146 2.25 12.65 -3.42
C HIS A 146 2.70 11.20 -3.70
N MET A 147 3.83 11.03 -4.40
CA MET A 147 4.41 9.73 -4.75
C MET A 147 5.84 9.61 -4.20
N PRO A 148 6.01 9.57 -2.86
CA PRO A 148 7.33 9.55 -2.25
C PRO A 148 8.11 8.30 -2.67
N PRO A 149 9.44 8.41 -2.89
CA PRO A 149 10.25 7.26 -3.26
C PRO A 149 10.51 6.37 -2.05
N LEU A 150 9.58 5.45 -1.78
CA LEU A 150 9.67 4.46 -0.70
C LEU A 150 10.59 3.28 -1.05
N TYR A 151 11.23 3.33 -2.22
CA TYR A 151 12.04 2.27 -2.80
C TYR A 151 13.40 2.84 -3.23
N THR A 152 14.39 1.96 -3.31
CA THR A 152 15.69 2.33 -3.87
C THR A 152 15.56 2.71 -5.34
N ARG A 153 15.99 3.93 -5.69
CA ARG A 153 16.13 4.36 -7.08
C ARG A 153 17.43 3.76 -7.63
N GLY A 154 17.32 2.94 -8.68
CA GLY A 154 18.46 2.43 -9.45
C GLY A 154 19.17 3.51 -10.25
#